data_AF-A0A4Y4DLS3-F1
#
_entry.id   AF-A0A4Y4DLS3-F1
#
_cell.length_a   1.000
_cell.length_b   1.000
_cell.length_c   1.000
_cell.angle_alpha   90.00
_cell.angle_beta   90.00
_cell.angle_gamma   90.00
#
_symmetry.space_group_name_H-M   'P 1'
#
loop_
_entity.id
_entity.type
_entity.pdbx_description
1 polymer ?
#
loop_
_entity_poly.entity_id
_entity_poly.type
_entity_poly.pdbx_seq_one_letter_code
_entity_poly.pdbx_strand_id
1 'polypeptide(L)'
;MGTMSNIEVPRAVVVRMFPDYADTVLWFRNPIRYEDSKLSADLVEDLKRWEQSFYEGLNRDYEFKSETLACRFVEDGKILAQRVADELGENFVIELQEDNAAGRYQAKRQALNAEAAVAFDAMALEVQAEDEEVARCIGAVRRGETTGWYAYSPGSGAVFMPRDTPEDLQRGYPEAEA
;
A
#
# COMPACT_ATOMS: atom_id res chain seq x y z
N MET A 1 31.90 5.32 30.94
CA MET A 1 31.69 5.20 29.48
C MET A 1 30.29 4.64 29.29
N GLY A 2 29.30 5.51 29.14
CA GLY A 2 27.91 5.11 29.00
C GLY A 2 27.66 4.63 27.58
N THR A 3 27.20 3.40 27.42
CA THR A 3 26.64 2.90 26.17
C THR A 3 25.40 3.73 25.85
N MET A 4 25.49 4.57 24.82
CA MET A 4 24.32 5.18 24.20
C MET A 4 23.43 4.05 23.72
N SER A 5 22.27 3.91 24.36
CA SER A 5 21.18 3.10 23.85
C SER A 5 20.93 3.53 22.41
N ASN A 6 21.09 2.59 21.48
CA ASN A 6 20.58 2.73 20.13
C ASN A 6 19.07 2.88 20.28
N ILE A 7 18.56 4.11 20.25
CA ILE A 7 17.13 4.36 20.17
C ILE A 7 16.77 3.92 18.76
N GLU A 8 16.28 2.69 18.62
CA GLU A 8 15.52 2.32 17.43
C GLU A 8 14.35 3.29 17.38
N VAL A 9 14.48 4.32 16.54
CA VAL A 9 13.38 5.20 16.20
C VAL A 9 12.31 4.26 15.65
N PRO A 10 11.11 4.18 16.25
CA PRO A 10 10.05 3.35 15.71
C PRO A 10 9.89 3.74 14.25
N ARG A 11 9.98 2.75 13.35
CA ARG A 11 9.89 2.97 11.92
C ARG A 11 8.54 3.61 11.66
N ALA A 12 8.54 4.90 11.32
CA ALA A 12 7.32 5.63 11.04
C ALA A 12 6.46 4.86 10.02
N VAL A 13 5.16 4.80 10.27
CA VAL A 13 4.23 4.03 9.46
C VAL A 13 4.07 4.72 8.11
N VAL A 14 4.21 3.96 7.02
CA VAL A 14 4.14 4.51 5.67
C VAL A 14 2.70 4.44 5.17
N VAL A 15 2.15 5.60 4.80
CA VAL A 15 0.90 5.73 4.05
C VAL A 15 1.27 6.08 2.61
N ARG A 16 0.90 5.26 1.65
CA ARG A 16 1.13 5.54 0.23
C ARG A 16 0.02 6.46 -0.29
N MET A 17 0.39 7.39 -1.16
CA MET A 17 -0.53 8.33 -1.79
C MET A 17 -0.37 8.30 -3.30
N PHE A 18 -1.41 7.88 -4.02
CA PHE A 18 -1.47 7.87 -5.48
C PHE A 18 -2.90 7.66 -5.99
N PRO A 19 -3.28 8.22 -7.15
CA PRO A 19 -4.57 7.93 -7.79
C PRO A 19 -4.68 6.46 -8.22
N ASP A 20 -5.81 5.84 -7.95
CA ASP A 20 -6.17 4.51 -8.44
C ASP A 20 -7.70 4.35 -8.41
N TYR A 21 -8.24 3.25 -8.93
CA TYR A 21 -9.67 3.02 -9.08
C TYR A 21 -10.43 2.71 -7.75
N ALA A 22 -9.91 3.15 -6.60
CA ALA A 22 -10.41 2.75 -5.28
C ALA A 22 -11.26 3.81 -4.54
N ASP A 23 -11.72 4.85 -5.25
CA ASP A 23 -12.45 6.02 -4.69
C ASP A 23 -11.67 6.75 -3.57
N THR A 24 -10.35 6.53 -3.50
CA THR A 24 -9.41 7.13 -2.55
C THR A 24 -7.99 7.06 -3.09
N VAL A 25 -7.19 8.05 -2.71
CA VAL A 25 -5.77 8.09 -3.04
C VAL A 25 -4.87 7.58 -1.92
N LEU A 26 -5.41 7.17 -0.78
CA LEU A 26 -4.64 6.82 0.42
C LEU A 26 -4.61 5.32 0.65
N TRP A 27 -3.41 4.80 0.93
CA TRP A 27 -3.18 3.36 0.95
C TRP A 27 -2.24 2.95 2.08
N PHE A 28 -2.64 1.93 2.83
CA PHE A 28 -1.68 1.04 3.49
C PHE A 28 -1.41 -0.14 2.55
N ARG A 29 -1.73 -1.37 2.95
CA ARG A 29 -1.88 -2.54 2.08
C ARG A 29 -3.17 -2.45 1.26
N ASN A 30 -4.24 -2.05 1.92
CA ASN A 30 -5.59 -1.86 1.37
C ASN A 30 -5.90 -0.35 1.21
N PRO A 31 -6.84 0.01 0.32
CA PRO A 31 -7.26 1.40 0.18
C PRO A 31 -7.96 1.89 1.46
N ILE A 32 -7.64 3.11 1.88
CA ILE A 32 -8.19 3.76 3.06
C ILE A 32 -9.35 4.65 2.62
N ARG A 33 -10.58 4.30 3.02
CA ARG A 33 -11.76 5.10 2.72
C ARG A 33 -11.67 6.46 3.40
N TYR A 34 -12.10 7.53 2.71
CA TYR A 34 -12.06 8.87 3.28
C TYR A 34 -12.90 9.01 4.55
N GLU A 35 -14.03 8.30 4.65
CA GLU A 35 -14.92 8.30 5.81
C GLU A 35 -14.25 7.70 7.07
N ASP A 36 -13.34 6.76 6.85
CA ASP A 36 -12.59 6.07 7.90
C ASP A 36 -11.32 6.83 8.28
N SER A 37 -10.76 7.64 7.36
CA SER A 37 -9.52 8.40 7.54
C SER A 37 -9.58 9.47 8.64
N LYS A 38 -10.78 10.01 8.91
CA LYS A 38 -11.03 11.18 9.79
C LYS A 38 -10.19 12.43 9.45
N LEU A 39 -9.62 12.50 8.25
CA LEU A 39 -9.01 13.73 7.74
C LEU A 39 -10.04 14.85 7.65
N SER A 40 -9.57 16.09 7.68
CA SER A 40 -10.46 17.25 7.54
C SER A 40 -11.22 17.21 6.21
N ALA A 41 -12.47 17.66 6.22
CA ALA A 41 -13.33 17.62 5.04
C ALA A 41 -12.72 18.38 3.85
N ASP A 42 -12.11 19.54 4.12
CA ASP A 42 -11.45 20.35 3.09
C ASP A 42 -10.27 19.60 2.46
N LEU A 43 -9.46 18.88 3.26
CA LEU A 43 -8.36 18.07 2.74
C LEU A 43 -8.88 16.89 1.91
N VAL A 44 -9.96 16.23 2.36
CA VAL A 44 -10.60 15.14 1.59
C VAL A 44 -11.10 15.65 0.24
N GLU A 45 -11.76 16.82 0.20
CA GLU A 45 -12.20 17.42 -1.07
C GLU A 45 -11.02 17.75 -1.99
N ASP A 46 -9.91 18.26 -1.44
CA ASP A 46 -8.71 18.54 -2.21
C ASP A 46 -8.06 17.28 -2.78
N LEU A 47 -8.00 16.18 -2.01
CA LEU A 47 -7.48 14.89 -2.48
C LEU A 47 -8.34 14.32 -3.61
N LYS A 48 -9.67 14.42 -3.50
CA LYS A 48 -10.61 14.03 -4.57
C LYS A 48 -10.44 14.88 -5.83
N ARG A 49 -10.26 16.20 -5.68
CA ARG A 49 -9.98 17.10 -6.81
C ARG A 49 -8.66 16.76 -7.50
N TRP A 50 -7.63 16.47 -6.71
CA TRP A 50 -6.33 16.08 -7.22
C TRP A 50 -6.38 14.76 -8.01
N GLU A 51 -7.07 13.75 -7.49
CA GLU A 51 -7.35 12.49 -8.20
C GLU A 51 -8.13 12.74 -9.50
N GLN A 52 -9.18 13.55 -9.47
CA GLN A 52 -9.94 13.88 -10.67
C GLN A 52 -9.06 14.56 -11.73
N SER A 53 -8.14 15.44 -11.30
CA SER A 53 -7.21 16.13 -12.19
C SER A 53 -6.23 15.18 -12.90
N PHE A 54 -5.89 14.05 -12.27
CA PHE A 54 -5.12 12.98 -12.89
C PHE A 54 -5.88 12.43 -14.09
N TYR A 55 -7.10 11.92 -13.88
CA TYR A 55 -7.91 11.32 -14.94
C TYR A 55 -8.27 12.32 -16.05
N GLU A 56 -8.59 13.56 -15.70
CA GLU A 56 -8.84 14.62 -16.68
C GLU A 56 -7.58 15.03 -17.45
N GLY A 57 -6.41 14.86 -16.83
CA GLY A 57 -5.11 15.14 -17.40
C GLY A 57 -4.63 14.12 -18.43
N LEU A 58 -5.15 12.89 -18.42
CA LEU A 58 -4.67 11.78 -19.26
C LEU A 58 -5.34 11.70 -20.64
N ASN A 59 -4.56 11.32 -21.66
CA ASN A 59 -5.04 10.93 -22.98
C ASN A 59 -5.48 9.46 -23.00
N ARG A 60 -5.82 8.92 -24.19
CA ARG A 60 -6.31 7.53 -24.34
C ARG A 60 -5.23 6.46 -24.09
N ASP A 61 -3.97 6.86 -24.15
CA ASP A 61 -2.81 5.99 -23.97
C ASP A 61 -2.29 6.04 -22.51
N TYR A 62 -3.06 6.67 -21.60
CA TYR A 62 -2.72 6.88 -20.20
C TYR A 62 -1.47 7.74 -19.97
N GLU A 63 -1.15 8.62 -20.91
CA GLU A 63 -0.11 9.64 -20.75
C GLU A 63 -0.75 11.01 -20.49
N PHE A 64 -0.06 11.88 -19.74
CA PHE A 64 -0.52 13.26 -19.58
C PHE A 64 -0.62 13.97 -20.93
N LYS A 65 -1.75 14.64 -21.17
CA LYS A 65 -2.03 15.42 -22.40
C LYS A 65 -1.00 16.52 -22.65
N SER A 66 -0.32 17.01 -21.61
CA SER A 66 0.79 17.95 -21.72
C SER A 66 1.70 17.87 -20.49
N GLU A 67 2.97 18.25 -20.68
CA GLU A 67 3.95 18.37 -19.59
C GLU A 67 3.50 19.34 -18.49
N THR A 68 2.82 20.44 -18.86
CA THR A 68 2.28 21.39 -17.88
C THR A 68 1.25 20.76 -16.94
N LEU A 69 0.41 19.85 -17.44
CA LEU A 69 -0.56 19.12 -16.61
C LEU A 69 0.16 18.14 -15.68
N ALA A 70 1.17 17.43 -16.18
CA ALA A 70 2.00 16.53 -15.37
C ALA A 70 2.70 17.29 -14.23
N CYS A 71 3.36 18.42 -14.54
CA CYS A 71 4.03 19.23 -13.53
C CYS A 71 3.07 19.75 -12.47
N ARG A 72 1.88 20.23 -12.86
CA ARG A 72 0.87 20.70 -11.90
C ARG A 72 0.38 19.57 -11.00
N PHE A 73 0.05 18.42 -11.57
CA PHE A 73 -0.38 17.24 -10.82
C PHE A 73 0.66 16.83 -9.77
N VAL A 74 1.94 16.82 -10.15
CA VAL A 74 3.04 16.53 -9.23
C VAL A 74 3.11 17.57 -8.11
N GLU A 75 3.20 18.87 -8.43
CA GLU A 75 3.34 19.92 -7.41
C GLU A 75 2.15 19.97 -6.44
N ASP A 76 0.92 19.84 -6.94
CA ASP A 76 -0.28 19.77 -6.10
C ASP A 76 -0.24 18.53 -5.20
N GLY A 77 0.22 17.38 -5.72
CA GLY A 77 0.41 16.16 -4.96
C GLY A 77 1.39 16.33 -3.80
N LYS A 78 2.51 17.04 -4.00
CA LYS A 78 3.49 17.32 -2.94
C LYS A 78 2.88 18.15 -1.81
N ILE A 79 2.10 19.17 -2.16
CA ILE A 79 1.40 20.03 -1.19
C ILE A 79 0.42 19.20 -0.37
N LEU A 80 -0.36 18.33 -1.04
CA LEU A 80 -1.32 17.47 -0.37
C LEU A 80 -0.66 16.42 0.51
N ALA A 81 0.43 15.80 0.06
CA ALA A 81 1.19 14.84 0.85
C ALA A 81 1.70 15.47 2.15
N GLN A 82 2.20 16.71 2.08
CA GLN A 82 2.61 17.43 3.28
C GLN A 82 1.42 17.78 4.19
N ARG A 83 0.26 18.14 3.64
CA ARG A 83 -0.95 18.41 4.45
C ARG A 83 -1.46 17.16 5.16
N VAL A 84 -1.47 16.01 4.48
CA VAL A 84 -1.80 14.73 5.12
C VAL A 84 -0.79 14.43 6.23
N ALA A 85 0.51 14.59 5.97
CA ALA A 85 1.54 14.40 6.99
C ALA A 85 1.32 15.30 8.22
N ASP A 86 0.97 16.57 7.99
CA ASP A 86 0.68 17.53 9.05
C ASP A 86 -0.56 17.16 9.88
N GLU A 87 -1.62 16.63 9.26
CA GLU A 87 -2.79 16.14 9.99
C GLU A 87 -2.49 14.90 10.82
N LEU A 88 -1.67 13.97 10.33
CA LEU A 88 -1.35 12.71 11.02
C LEU A 88 -0.20 12.82 12.04
N GLY A 89 0.68 13.81 11.87
CA GLY A 89 1.81 14.04 12.76
C GLY A 89 3.04 13.16 12.48
N GLU A 90 4.02 13.24 13.39
CA GLU A 90 5.36 12.68 13.21
C GLU A 90 5.45 11.15 13.12
N ASN A 91 4.42 10.43 13.54
CA ASN A 91 4.41 8.95 13.50
C ASN A 91 4.21 8.38 12.09
N PHE A 92 3.76 9.21 11.14
CA PHE A 92 3.42 8.79 9.80
C PHE A 92 4.33 9.43 8.75
N VAL A 93 4.67 8.65 7.73
CA VAL A 93 5.34 9.12 6.51
C VAL A 93 4.40 8.92 5.35
N ILE A 94 4.11 10.00 4.63
CA ILE A 94 3.33 9.97 3.40
C ILE A 94 4.30 9.74 2.24
N GLU A 95 4.12 8.65 1.54
CA GLU A 95 4.88 8.28 0.35
C GLU A 95 4.03 8.59 -0.89
N LEU A 96 4.28 9.73 -1.52
CA LEU A 96 3.67 10.11 -2.79
C LEU A 96 4.36 9.34 -3.91
N GLN A 97 3.61 8.56 -4.67
CA GLN A 97 4.16 7.81 -5.79
C GLN A 97 4.26 8.71 -7.03
N GLU A 98 5.48 8.91 -7.54
CA GLU A 98 5.76 9.59 -8.82
C GLU A 98 6.45 8.60 -9.77
N ASP A 99 6.36 8.82 -11.09
CA ASP A 99 6.80 7.87 -12.13
C ASP A 99 8.25 7.39 -12.00
N ASN A 100 9.14 8.21 -11.42
CA ASN A 100 10.58 7.93 -11.35
C ASN A 100 11.14 7.80 -9.93
N ALA A 101 10.41 8.24 -8.90
CA ALA A 101 10.80 8.11 -7.49
C ALA A 101 9.61 8.45 -6.58
N ALA A 102 9.54 7.84 -5.40
CA ALA A 102 8.55 8.23 -4.41
C ALA A 102 9.05 9.41 -3.56
N GLY A 103 8.23 10.47 -3.47
CA GLY A 103 8.45 11.58 -2.55
C GLY A 103 7.99 11.20 -1.14
N ARG A 104 8.82 11.46 -0.11
CA ARG A 104 8.48 11.13 1.29
C ARG A 104 8.28 12.39 2.11
N TYR A 105 7.13 12.48 2.77
CA TYR A 105 6.68 13.65 3.53
C TYR A 105 6.36 13.23 4.97
N GLN A 106 6.93 13.93 5.94
CA GLN A 106 6.74 13.64 7.36
C GLN A 106 6.63 14.95 8.12
N ALA A 107 5.63 15.04 8.99
CA ALA A 107 5.54 16.17 9.91
C ALA A 107 6.64 16.08 10.98
N LYS A 108 7.16 17.22 11.40
CA LYS A 108 8.19 17.30 12.47
C LYS A 108 7.57 17.54 13.85
N ARG A 109 6.26 17.41 13.97
CA ARG A 109 5.46 17.82 15.13
C ARG A 109 4.29 16.87 15.32
N GLN A 110 3.64 17.02 16.47
CA GLN A 110 2.38 16.35 16.77
C GLN A 110 1.31 16.66 15.71
N ALA A 111 0.43 15.66 15.50
CA ALA A 111 -0.72 15.73 14.63
C ALA A 111 -1.54 17.01 14.84
N LEU A 112 -1.86 17.70 13.73
CA LEU A 112 -2.84 18.78 13.75
C LEU A 112 -4.27 18.26 13.90
N ASN A 113 -4.51 17.00 13.51
CA ASN A 113 -5.79 16.33 13.60
C ASN A 113 -5.65 15.03 14.42
N ALA A 114 -5.93 15.13 15.72
CA ALA A 114 -5.80 14.00 16.63
C ALA A 114 -6.75 12.84 16.29
N GLU A 115 -7.93 13.12 15.74
CA GLU A 115 -8.89 12.07 15.36
C GLU A 115 -8.38 11.27 14.16
N ALA A 116 -7.80 11.95 13.16
CA ALA A 116 -7.14 11.29 12.03
C ALA A 116 -5.95 10.44 12.50
N ALA A 117 -5.08 10.99 13.35
CA ALA A 117 -3.94 10.25 13.87
C ALA A 117 -4.38 8.95 14.59
N VAL A 118 -5.41 9.02 15.44
CA VAL A 118 -5.96 7.84 16.13
C VAL A 118 -6.56 6.82 15.15
N ALA A 119 -7.28 7.27 14.14
CA ALA A 119 -7.85 6.38 13.13
C ALA A 119 -6.75 5.66 12.33
N PHE A 120 -5.71 6.39 11.93
CA PHE A 120 -4.57 5.82 11.21
C PHE A 120 -3.73 4.89 12.09
N ASP A 121 -3.55 5.19 13.37
CA ASP A 121 -2.87 4.28 14.31
C ASP A 121 -3.64 2.96 14.44
N ALA A 122 -4.97 3.01 14.54
CA ALA A 122 -5.80 1.80 14.61
C ALA A 122 -5.67 0.95 13.34
N MET A 123 -5.79 1.58 12.16
CA MET A 123 -5.61 0.89 10.87
C MET A 123 -4.19 0.34 10.69
N ALA A 124 -3.16 1.05 11.16
CA ALA A 124 -1.77 0.61 11.09
C ALA A 124 -1.53 -0.67 11.91
N LEU A 125 -2.14 -0.77 13.10
CA LEU A 125 -2.06 -1.96 13.94
C LEU A 125 -2.74 -3.17 13.29
N GLU A 126 -3.90 -2.97 12.63
CA GLU A 126 -4.58 -4.03 11.88
C GLU A 126 -3.73 -4.54 10.72
N VAL A 127 -3.16 -3.62 9.92
CA VAL A 127 -2.28 -3.98 8.80
C VAL A 127 -1.01 -4.69 9.30
N GLN A 128 -0.43 -4.26 10.42
CA GLN A 128 0.72 -4.94 10.99
C GLN A 128 0.39 -6.38 11.39
N ALA A 129 -0.76 -6.60 12.03
CA ALA A 129 -1.19 -7.94 12.42
C ALA A 129 -1.42 -8.85 11.20
N GLU A 130 -1.98 -8.31 10.12
CA GLU A 130 -2.12 -9.01 8.84
C GLU A 130 -0.76 -9.33 8.20
N ASP A 131 0.17 -8.38 8.19
CA ASP A 131 1.52 -8.56 7.65
C ASP A 131 2.29 -9.65 8.40
N GLU A 132 2.17 -9.67 9.73
CA GLU A 132 2.76 -10.70 10.58
C GLU A 132 2.16 -12.08 10.27
N GLU A 133 0.85 -12.18 10.08
CA GLU A 133 0.19 -13.44 9.71
C GLU A 133 0.61 -13.91 8.31
N VAL A 134 0.67 -13.01 7.34
CA VAL A 134 1.16 -13.32 5.99
C VAL A 134 2.62 -13.80 6.05
N ALA A 135 3.47 -13.13 6.83
CA ALA A 135 4.86 -13.54 7.01
C ALA A 135 4.98 -14.92 7.66
N ARG A 136 4.14 -15.23 8.65
CA ARG A 136 4.04 -16.58 9.25
C ARG A 136 3.68 -17.63 8.21
N CYS A 137 2.62 -17.37 7.43
CA CYS A 137 2.18 -18.27 6.36
C CYS A 137 3.26 -18.49 5.29
N ILE A 138 3.94 -17.43 4.84
CA ILE A 138 5.06 -17.55 3.89
C ILE A 138 6.21 -18.37 4.50
N GLY A 139 6.51 -18.17 5.78
CA GLY A 139 7.50 -18.97 6.50
C GLY A 139 7.13 -20.45 6.56
N ALA A 140 5.87 -20.76 6.81
CA ALA A 140 5.33 -22.13 6.83
C ALA A 140 5.48 -22.81 5.46
N VAL A 141 5.05 -22.14 4.37
CA VAL A 141 5.24 -22.65 3.00
C VAL A 141 6.70 -22.96 2.71
N ARG A 142 7.63 -22.07 3.08
CA ARG A 142 9.07 -22.27 2.87
C ARG A 142 9.63 -23.48 3.62
N ARG A 143 9.00 -23.89 4.73
CA ARG A 143 9.36 -25.10 5.49
C ARG A 143 8.68 -26.37 4.97
N GLY A 144 7.88 -26.26 3.90
CA GLY A 144 7.12 -27.38 3.35
C GLY A 144 5.92 -27.74 4.22
N GLU A 145 5.35 -26.75 4.92
CA GLU A 145 4.06 -26.88 5.61
C GLU A 145 2.95 -26.41 4.66
N THR A 146 1.92 -27.24 4.47
CA THR A 146 0.74 -26.87 3.69
C THR A 146 -0.03 -25.69 4.30
N THR A 147 -0.41 -24.71 3.48
CA THR A 147 -1.29 -23.59 3.86
C THR A 147 -2.78 -23.92 3.73
N GLY A 148 -3.12 -25.11 3.25
CA GLY A 148 -4.51 -25.56 3.07
C GLY A 148 -5.25 -24.92 1.88
N TRP A 149 -4.61 -24.06 1.08
CA TRP A 149 -5.22 -23.50 -0.14
C TRP A 149 -5.15 -24.48 -1.31
N TYR A 150 -6.18 -24.45 -2.19
CA TYR A 150 -6.24 -25.21 -3.44
C TYR A 150 -6.72 -24.30 -4.58
N ALA A 151 -6.26 -24.56 -5.79
CA ALA A 151 -6.81 -23.95 -7.00
C ALA A 151 -7.73 -24.94 -7.72
N TYR A 152 -8.84 -24.45 -8.28
CA TYR A 152 -9.82 -25.25 -9.02
C TYR A 152 -10.06 -24.67 -10.41
N SER A 153 -10.01 -25.51 -11.45
CA SER A 153 -10.33 -25.16 -12.83
C SER A 153 -11.71 -25.71 -13.22
N PRO A 154 -12.74 -24.84 -13.41
CA PRO A 154 -14.09 -25.29 -13.75
C PRO A 154 -14.19 -25.97 -15.13
N GLY A 155 -13.36 -25.57 -16.09
CA GLY A 155 -13.41 -26.10 -17.47
C GLY A 155 -12.83 -27.51 -17.62
N SER A 156 -11.94 -27.91 -16.72
CA SER A 156 -11.30 -29.24 -16.74
C SER A 156 -11.62 -30.08 -15.50
N GLY A 157 -12.23 -29.50 -14.47
CA GLY A 157 -12.43 -30.13 -13.17
C GLY A 157 -11.14 -30.34 -12.37
N ALA A 158 -10.00 -29.83 -12.83
CA ALA A 158 -8.71 -30.04 -12.19
C ALA A 158 -8.64 -29.27 -10.86
N VAL A 159 -8.16 -29.95 -9.82
CA VAL A 159 -7.84 -29.36 -8.52
C VAL A 159 -6.32 -29.43 -8.33
N PHE A 160 -5.67 -28.28 -8.18
CA PHE A 160 -4.29 -28.19 -7.75
C PHE A 160 -4.27 -27.99 -6.24
N MET A 161 -3.68 -28.95 -5.53
CA MET A 161 -3.31 -28.78 -4.14
C MET A 161 -1.78 -28.72 -4.11
N PRO A 162 -1.17 -27.66 -3.56
CA PRO A 162 0.25 -27.68 -3.27
C PRO A 162 0.52 -28.87 -2.33
N ARG A 163 1.17 -29.93 -2.82
CA ARG A 163 1.50 -31.11 -2.01
C ARG A 163 2.82 -30.89 -1.28
N ASP A 164 2.82 -31.20 0.00
CA ASP A 164 4.01 -31.45 0.80
C ASP A 164 4.64 -32.77 0.31
N THR A 165 5.82 -32.73 -0.35
CA THR A 165 7.02 -33.55 -0.04
C THR A 165 8.10 -33.50 -1.16
N PRO A 166 9.40 -33.68 -0.83
CA PRO A 166 10.52 -33.61 -1.77
C PRO A 166 10.61 -34.72 -2.84
N GLU A 167 9.74 -35.74 -2.81
CA GLU A 167 9.84 -36.90 -3.71
C GLU A 167 9.29 -36.67 -5.14
N ASP A 168 8.46 -35.64 -5.33
CA ASP A 168 7.84 -35.37 -6.64
C ASP A 168 8.78 -34.68 -7.66
N LEU A 169 10.00 -34.27 -7.27
CA LEU A 169 11.01 -33.72 -8.18
C LEU A 169 11.74 -34.76 -9.05
N GLN A 170 11.50 -36.07 -8.85
CA GLN A 170 12.14 -37.13 -9.64
C GLN A 170 11.19 -37.92 -10.54
N ARG A 171 9.88 -37.69 -10.51
CA ARG A 171 8.95 -38.40 -11.39
C ARG A 171 8.65 -37.55 -12.63
N GLY A 172 9.41 -37.83 -13.69
CA GLY A 172 9.25 -37.19 -15.00
C GLY A 172 7.81 -37.22 -15.50
N TYR A 173 7.43 -36.14 -16.19
CA TYR A 173 6.18 -36.04 -16.94
C TYR A 173 6.06 -37.22 -17.90
N PRO A 174 4.97 -38.01 -17.89
CA PRO A 174 4.73 -38.95 -18.96
C PRO A 174 4.48 -38.15 -20.25
N GLU A 175 5.25 -38.46 -21.29
CA GLU A 175 5.03 -37.95 -22.64
C GLU A 175 3.60 -38.29 -23.07
N ALA A 176 2.89 -37.28 -23.58
CA ALA A 176 1.60 -37.46 -24.20
C ALA A 176 1.80 -38.17 -25.55
N GLU A 177 1.37 -39.43 -25.65
CA GLU A 177 1.22 -40.09 -26.94
C GLU A 177 0.01 -39.52 -27.70
N ALA A 178 0.22 -39.32 -28.99
CA ALA A 178 -0.66 -38.69 -29.97
C ALA A 178 -1.78 -39.60 -30.50
#